data_AF-F6QBS5-F1
#
_entry.id   AF-F6QBS5-F1
#
_cell.length_a   1.000
_cell.length_b   1.000
_cell.length_c   1.000
_cell.angle_alpha   90.00
_cell.angle_beta   90.00
_cell.angle_gamma   90.00
#
_symmetry.space_group_name_H-M   'P 1'
#
loop_
_entity.id
_entity.type
_entity.pdbx_description
1 polymer ?
#
loop_
_entity_poly.entity_id
_entity_poly.type
_entity_poly.pdbx_seq_one_letter_code
_entity_poly.pdbx_strand_id
1 'polypeptide(L)'
;LHPGVSVGQATIVEIFLTLQFVLCIFATFDERRNGRLGSVALAIGVSLTLGHLFGMYYTGAGMNPARSFAPAILTRNFSNHWVYWVGPIIGGTLGGLLYDFLLFPRIKSVSERLTILKGIRPNDSEGQPEVTGEPVELKTQAL
;
A
#
# COMPACT_ATOMS: atom_id res chain seq x y z
N LEU A 1 3.13 -11.78 21.87
CA LEU A 1 1.67 -11.61 21.94
C LEU A 1 1.23 -11.49 23.38
N HIS A 2 0.29 -10.61 23.66
CA HIS A 2 -0.29 -10.47 24.99
C HIS A 2 -1.09 -11.74 25.36
N PRO A 3 -0.95 -12.30 26.59
CA PRO A 3 -1.60 -13.56 26.97
C PRO A 3 -3.14 -13.55 26.86
N GLY A 4 -3.77 -12.39 27.01
CA GLY A 4 -5.22 -12.22 26.90
C GLY A 4 -5.76 -12.00 25.48
N VAL A 5 -4.91 -12.04 24.45
CA VAL A 5 -5.30 -11.73 23.07
C VAL A 5 -5.21 -13.00 22.22
N SER A 6 -6.32 -13.39 21.61
CA SER A 6 -6.34 -14.51 20.67
C SER A 6 -5.56 -14.19 19.39
N VAL A 7 -5.06 -15.21 18.69
CA VAL A 7 -4.34 -15.04 17.41
C VAL A 7 -5.20 -14.34 16.34
N GLY A 8 -6.51 -14.58 16.33
CA GLY A 8 -7.44 -13.90 15.43
C GLY A 8 -7.57 -12.41 15.73
N GLN A 9 -7.76 -12.05 17.01
CA GLN A 9 -7.78 -10.65 17.44
C GLN A 9 -6.46 -9.95 17.14
N ALA A 10 -5.33 -10.60 17.41
CA ALA A 10 -4.01 -10.06 17.10
C ALA A 10 -3.82 -9.81 15.60
N THR A 11 -4.31 -10.72 14.76
CA THR A 11 -4.26 -10.55 13.30
C THR A 11 -5.08 -9.34 12.88
N ILE A 12 -6.29 -9.17 13.43
CA ILE A 12 -7.13 -8.00 13.15
C ILE A 12 -6.44 -6.71 13.59
N VAL A 13 -5.81 -6.69 14.77
CA VAL A 13 -5.04 -5.53 15.24
C VAL A 13 -3.93 -5.19 14.25
N GLU A 14 -3.10 -6.16 13.86
CA GLU A 14 -2.02 -5.94 12.87
C GLU A 14 -2.56 -5.46 11.52
N ILE A 15 -3.72 -5.96 11.06
CA ILE A 15 -4.39 -5.47 9.84
C ILE A 15 -4.68 -3.98 9.95
N PHE A 16 -5.34 -3.53 11.02
CA PHE A 16 -5.72 -2.12 11.17
C PHE A 16 -4.50 -1.21 11.37
N LEU A 17 -3.49 -1.68 12.11
CA LEU A 17 -2.24 -0.95 12.31
C LEU A 17 -1.52 -0.70 10.97
N THR A 18 -1.38 -1.72 10.13
CA THR A 18 -0.74 -1.58 8.81
C THR A 18 -1.63 -0.85 7.82
N LEU A 19 -2.95 -1.01 7.89
CA LEU A 19 -3.91 -0.31 7.03
C LEU A 19 -3.78 1.20 7.18
N GLN A 20 -3.84 1.74 8.41
CA GLN A 20 -3.71 3.19 8.62
C GLN A 20 -2.33 3.70 8.20
N PHE A 21 -1.29 2.88 8.41
CA PHE A 21 0.08 3.23 8.05
C PHE A 21 0.27 3.32 6.54
N VAL A 22 -0.20 2.31 5.80
CA VAL A 22 -0.12 2.29 4.33
C VAL A 22 -1.02 3.36 3.72
N LEU A 23 -2.21 3.61 4.27
CA LEU A 23 -3.04 4.75 3.86
C LEU A 23 -2.31 6.08 4.03
N CYS A 24 -1.61 6.28 5.16
CA CYS A 24 -0.82 7.49 5.40
C CYS A 24 0.28 7.63 4.35
N ILE A 25 1.00 6.54 4.04
CA ILE A 25 2.03 6.53 2.99
C ILE A 25 1.41 6.90 1.64
N PHE A 26 0.35 6.22 1.19
CA PHE A 26 -0.29 6.49 -0.09
C PHE A 26 -0.79 7.94 -0.18
N ALA A 27 -1.42 8.44 0.87
CA ALA A 27 -1.96 9.80 0.91
C ALA A 27 -0.89 10.90 0.97
N THR A 28 0.32 10.59 1.43
CA THR A 28 1.43 11.54 1.53
C THR A 28 2.38 11.48 0.35
N PHE A 29 2.45 10.33 -0.34
CA PHE A 29 3.24 10.12 -1.56
C PHE A 29 2.46 10.40 -2.85
N ASP A 30 1.16 10.73 -2.77
CA ASP A 30 0.40 11.08 -3.97
C ASP A 30 0.71 12.52 -4.44
N GLU A 31 1.42 12.63 -5.55
CA GLU A 31 1.79 13.91 -6.18
C GLU A 31 0.58 14.71 -6.66
N ARG A 32 -0.55 14.05 -6.95
CA ARG A 32 -1.80 14.72 -7.35
C ARG A 32 -2.39 15.54 -6.21
N ARG A 33 -1.96 15.28 -4.97
CA ARG A 33 -2.37 16.03 -3.80
C ARG A 33 -1.64 17.37 -3.76
N ASN A 34 -2.20 18.34 -4.47
CA ASN A 34 -1.72 19.73 -4.48
C ASN A 34 -2.02 20.39 -3.12
N GLY A 35 -1.11 20.28 -2.15
CA GLY A 35 -1.31 20.85 -0.81
C GLY A 35 -0.04 20.99 0.04
N ARG A 36 -0.16 21.78 1.12
CA ARG A 36 0.86 21.96 2.16
C ARG A 36 0.95 20.72 3.06
N LEU A 37 1.63 19.67 2.59
CA LEU A 37 1.88 18.46 3.38
C LEU A 37 2.93 18.66 4.48
N GLY A 38 3.71 19.73 4.42
CA GLY A 38 4.86 19.91 5.31
C GLY A 38 5.90 18.81 5.07
N SER A 39 6.35 18.13 6.13
CA SER A 39 7.28 17.01 6.01
C SER A 39 6.54 15.67 5.92
N VAL A 40 6.57 15.06 4.73
CA VAL A 40 6.02 13.71 4.48
C VAL A 40 6.67 12.66 5.39
N ALA A 41 7.99 12.74 5.60
CA ALA A 41 8.71 11.83 6.48
C ALA A 41 8.21 11.91 7.93
N LEU A 42 7.91 13.13 8.41
CA LEU A 42 7.35 13.31 9.74
C LEU A 42 5.95 12.72 9.86
N ALA A 43 5.09 12.94 8.85
CA ALA A 43 3.72 12.39 8.85
C ALA A 43 3.73 10.85 8.94
N ILE A 44 4.60 10.20 8.16
CA ILE A 44 4.75 8.74 8.18
C ILE A 44 5.32 8.26 9.52
N GLY A 45 6.32 8.97 10.07
CA GLY A 45 6.89 8.66 11.39
C GLY A 45 5.84 8.77 12.51
N VAL A 46 4.97 9.79 12.46
CA VAL A 46 3.86 9.96 13.41
C VAL A 46 2.82 8.85 13.24
N SER A 47 2.46 8.46 12.02
CA SER A 47 1.55 7.33 11.77
C SER A 47 2.11 6.00 12.28
N LEU A 48 3.42 5.76 12.11
CA LEU A 48 4.09 4.59 12.68
C LEU A 48 4.08 4.64 14.22
N THR A 49 4.35 5.80 14.80
CA THR A 49 4.33 6.02 16.26
C THR A 49 2.94 5.80 16.82
N LEU A 50 1.90 6.31 16.17
CA LEU A 50 0.50 6.07 16.52
C LEU A 50 0.20 4.56 16.56
N GLY A 51 0.65 3.84 15.54
CA GLY A 51 0.50 2.39 15.49
C GLY A 51 1.19 1.67 16.64
N HIS A 52 2.36 2.14 17.08
CA HIS A 52 3.04 1.61 18.26
C HIS A 52 2.32 1.97 19.57
N LEU A 53 1.86 3.22 19.73
CA LEU A 53 1.14 3.65 20.94
C LEU A 53 -0.10 2.78 21.21
N PHE A 54 -0.78 2.33 20.17
CA PHE A 54 -1.91 1.41 20.28
C PHE A 54 -1.48 -0.07 20.32
N GLY A 55 -0.70 -0.50 19.33
CA GLY A 55 -0.40 -1.91 19.05
C GLY A 55 0.57 -2.59 20.02
N MET A 56 1.37 -1.82 20.76
CA MET A 56 2.37 -2.37 21.69
C MET A 56 1.74 -3.26 22.76
N TYR A 57 0.56 -2.90 23.27
CA TYR A 57 -0.12 -3.65 24.33
C TYR A 57 -0.73 -4.98 23.86
N TYR A 58 -1.00 -5.13 22.56
CA TYR A 58 -1.67 -6.31 22.01
C TYR A 58 -0.67 -7.27 21.35
N THR A 59 0.08 -6.77 20.38
CA THR A 59 0.94 -7.59 19.51
C THR A 59 2.40 -7.18 19.55
N GLY A 60 2.74 -6.06 20.21
CA GLY A 60 4.07 -5.45 20.13
C GLY A 60 4.26 -4.59 18.88
N ALA A 61 3.18 -4.26 18.18
CA ALA A 61 3.13 -3.44 16.96
C ALA A 61 4.15 -3.89 15.89
N GLY A 62 3.92 -5.06 15.30
CA GLY A 62 4.79 -5.59 14.26
C GLY A 62 4.81 -4.69 13.03
N MET A 63 3.64 -4.50 12.41
CA MET A 63 3.34 -3.63 11.26
C MET A 63 4.15 -3.88 9.97
N ASN A 64 5.26 -4.63 10.08
CA ASN A 64 6.25 -4.89 9.07
C ASN A 64 6.81 -6.32 9.28
N PRO A 65 6.58 -7.24 8.34
CA PRO A 65 7.04 -8.62 8.46
C PRO A 65 8.57 -8.74 8.63
N ALA A 66 9.36 -7.89 7.98
CA ALA A 66 10.84 -7.92 8.10
C ALA A 66 11.30 -7.53 9.50
N ARG A 67 10.65 -6.53 10.13
CA ARG A 67 10.92 -6.10 11.51
C ARG A 67 10.58 -7.17 12.53
N SER A 68 9.55 -7.97 12.26
CA SER A 68 9.18 -9.11 13.10
C SER A 68 10.05 -10.34 12.83
N PHE A 69 10.51 -10.53 11.59
CA PHE A 69 11.30 -11.68 11.17
C PHE A 69 12.73 -11.64 11.71
N ALA A 70 13.38 -10.47 11.72
CA ALA A 70 14.74 -10.30 12.22
C ALA A 70 14.96 -10.86 13.65
N PRO A 71 14.16 -10.49 14.68
CA PRO A 71 14.31 -11.10 16.00
C PRO A 71 13.88 -12.58 16.03
N ALA A 72 12.89 -12.99 15.22
CA ALA A 72 12.40 -14.37 15.19
C ALA A 72 13.48 -15.35 14.71
N ILE A 73 14.23 -14.98 13.65
CA ILE A 73 15.32 -15.82 13.14
C ILE A 73 16.52 -15.85 14.09
N LEU A 74 16.86 -14.71 14.71
CA LEU A 74 17.98 -14.60 15.64
C LEU A 74 17.74 -15.37 16.94
N THR A 75 16.52 -15.32 17.46
CA THR A 75 16.12 -16.03 18.69
C THR A 75 15.60 -17.44 18.44
N ARG A 76 15.49 -17.86 17.17
CA ARG A 76 14.88 -19.13 16.72
C ARG A 76 13.46 -19.35 17.25
N ASN A 77 12.74 -18.26 17.53
CA ASN A 77 11.38 -18.31 18.07
C ASN A 77 10.37 -17.79 17.03
N PHE A 78 9.60 -18.71 16.47
CA PHE A 78 8.54 -18.43 15.50
C PHE A 78 7.13 -18.57 16.10
N SER A 79 7.01 -18.55 17.42
CA SER A 79 5.71 -18.67 18.10
C SER A 79 4.75 -17.58 17.63
N ASN A 80 3.61 -17.99 17.06
CA ASN A 80 2.59 -17.13 16.46
C ASN A 80 3.11 -16.14 15.40
N HIS A 81 4.26 -16.44 14.79
CA HIS A 81 4.95 -15.52 13.88
C HIS A 81 4.13 -15.22 12.61
N TRP A 82 3.30 -16.16 12.19
CA TRP A 82 2.44 -16.04 11.01
C TRP A 82 1.51 -14.81 11.07
N VAL A 83 1.09 -14.38 12.26
CA VAL A 83 0.24 -13.20 12.48
C VAL A 83 0.92 -11.94 11.94
N TYR A 84 2.23 -11.83 12.13
CA TYR A 84 3.03 -10.69 11.68
C TYR A 84 3.37 -10.70 10.18
N TRP A 85 2.98 -11.76 9.47
CA TRP A 85 3.00 -11.79 8.01
C TRP A 85 1.61 -11.50 7.46
N VAL A 86 0.63 -12.30 7.89
CA VAL A 86 -0.74 -12.23 7.38
C VAL A 86 -1.37 -10.88 7.69
N GLY A 87 -1.23 -10.40 8.93
CA GLY A 87 -1.81 -9.13 9.33
C GLY A 87 -1.32 -7.95 8.49
N PRO A 88 0.00 -7.69 8.43
CA PRO A 88 0.54 -6.60 7.63
C PRO A 88 0.31 -6.73 6.13
N ILE A 89 0.39 -7.93 5.54
CA ILE A 89 0.13 -8.12 4.10
C ILE A 89 -1.32 -7.77 3.76
N ILE A 90 -2.27 -8.27 4.54
CA ILE A 90 -3.69 -7.97 4.33
C ILE A 90 -3.95 -6.47 4.58
N GLY A 91 -3.46 -5.92 5.69
CA GLY A 91 -3.64 -4.51 6.02
C GLY A 91 -3.06 -3.57 4.97
N GLY A 92 -1.86 -3.86 4.45
CA GLY A 92 -1.23 -3.08 3.41
C GLY A 92 -1.94 -3.20 2.06
N THR A 93 -2.39 -4.39 1.70
CA THR A 93 -3.20 -4.60 0.49
C THR A 93 -4.50 -3.81 0.57
N LEU A 94 -5.22 -3.92 1.69
CA LEU A 94 -6.46 -3.16 1.92
C LEU A 94 -6.22 -1.65 1.91
N GLY A 95 -5.14 -1.17 2.53
CA GLY A 95 -4.79 0.26 2.53
C GLY A 95 -4.55 0.80 1.11
N GLY A 96 -3.78 0.06 0.30
CA GLY A 96 -3.56 0.42 -1.10
C GLY A 96 -4.83 0.38 -1.93
N LEU A 97 -5.65 -0.67 -1.78
CA LEU A 97 -6.93 -0.79 -2.49
C LEU A 97 -7.90 0.34 -2.10
N LEU A 98 -8.02 0.62 -0.80
CA LEU A 98 -8.90 1.66 -0.29
C LEU A 98 -8.50 3.04 -0.82
N TYR A 99 -7.20 3.33 -0.90
CA TYR A 99 -6.73 4.59 -1.46
C TYR A 99 -6.94 4.68 -2.98
N ASP A 100 -6.45 3.69 -3.73
CA ASP A 100 -6.40 3.73 -5.20
C ASP A 100 -7.75 3.47 -5.88
N PHE A 101 -8.74 2.89 -5.20
CA PHE A 101 -10.06 2.60 -5.79
C PHE A 101 -11.20 3.40 -5.16
N LEU A 102 -11.10 3.81 -3.89
CA LEU A 102 -12.20 4.48 -3.20
C LEU A 102 -11.90 5.95 -2.87
N LEU A 103 -10.79 6.22 -2.17
CA LEU A 103 -10.52 7.56 -1.63
C LEU A 103 -10.01 8.54 -2.68
N PHE A 104 -9.04 8.11 -3.49
CA PHE A 104 -8.48 8.96 -4.53
C PHE A 104 -8.14 8.14 -5.79
N PRO A 105 -9.18 7.77 -6.57
CA PRO A 105 -9.07 6.75 -7.60
C PRO A 105 -7.93 6.98 -8.60
N ARG A 106 -7.12 5.94 -8.87
CA ARG A 106 -6.14 5.90 -9.97
C ARG A 106 -6.64 4.99 -11.08
N ILE A 107 -7.23 5.62 -12.10
CA ILE A 107 -7.68 4.94 -13.31
C ILE A 107 -6.44 4.70 -14.19
N LYS A 108 -5.79 3.54 -13.98
CA LYS A 108 -4.72 3.03 -14.84
C LYS A 108 -5.22 1.82 -15.61
N SER A 109 -4.93 1.77 -16.91
CA SER A 109 -5.25 0.62 -17.76
C SER A 109 -4.50 -0.63 -17.28
N VAL A 110 -5.05 -1.82 -17.52
CA VAL A 110 -4.39 -3.10 -17.21
C VAL A 110 -3.05 -3.20 -17.92
N SER A 111 -2.98 -2.75 -19.18
CA SER A 111 -1.74 -2.70 -19.95
C SER A 111 -0.68 -1.84 -19.26
N GLU A 112 -1.06 -0.65 -18.78
CA GLU A 112 -0.16 0.26 -18.06
C GLU A 112 0.33 -0.36 -16.74
N ARG A 113 -0.58 -0.97 -15.97
CA ARG A 113 -0.23 -1.68 -14.72
C ARG A 113 0.76 -2.81 -14.97
N LEU A 114 0.56 -3.58 -16.04
CA LEU A 114 1.44 -4.68 -16.43
C LEU A 114 2.81 -4.18 -16.90
N THR A 115 2.83 -3.08 -17.65
CA THR A 115 4.06 -2.39 -18.09
C THR A 115 4.89 -1.93 -16.89
N ILE A 116 4.25 -1.29 -15.89
CA ILE A 116 4.89 -0.88 -14.63
C ILE A 116 5.43 -2.09 -13.87
N LEU A 117 4.64 -3.17 -13.74
CA LEU A 117 5.06 -4.38 -13.01
C LEU A 117 6.24 -5.09 -13.69
N LYS A 118 6.29 -5.10 -15.02
CA LYS A 118 7.42 -5.64 -15.79
C LYS A 118 8.65 -4.73 -15.78
N GLY A 119 8.55 -3.52 -15.22
CA GLY A 119 9.63 -2.54 -15.23
C GLY A 119 9.95 -2.01 -16.63
N ILE A 120 9.08 -2.27 -17.61
CA ILE A 120 9.20 -1.72 -18.96
C ILE A 120 8.84 -0.24 -18.82
N ARG A 121 9.84 0.63 -18.86
CA ARG A 121 9.56 2.05 -19.02
C ARG A 121 9.03 2.25 -20.45
N PRO A 122 7.98 3.05 -20.66
CA PRO A 122 7.73 3.54 -22.00
C PRO A 122 9.05 4.16 -22.48
N ASN A 123 9.50 3.74 -23.65
CA ASN A 123 10.73 4.26 -24.21
C ASN A 123 10.50 5.77 -24.38
N ASP A 124 11.31 6.61 -23.73
CA ASP A 124 11.39 8.04 -24.05
C ASP A 124 12.07 8.15 -25.43
N SER A 125 11.43 7.57 -26.46
CA SER A 125 11.83 7.70 -27.84
C SER A 125 11.45 9.10 -28.27
N GLU A 126 12.44 9.99 -28.20
CA GLU A 126 12.52 11.17 -29.05
C GLU A 126 11.93 10.88 -30.44
N GLY A 127 10.91 11.66 -30.84
CA GLY A 127 10.61 11.92 -32.25
C GLY A 127 10.08 10.76 -33.11
N GLN A 128 8.99 10.09 -32.71
CA GLN A 128 8.08 9.49 -33.69
C GLN A 128 6.76 10.26 -33.70
N PRO A 129 6.26 10.69 -34.88
CA PRO A 129 4.98 11.37 -34.95
C PRO A 129 3.93 10.42 -34.40
N GLU A 130 3.22 10.94 -33.40
CA GLU A 130 1.97 10.42 -32.87
C GLU A 130 1.10 9.98 -34.06
N VAL A 131 1.04 8.68 -34.33
CA VAL A 131 -0.09 8.14 -35.08
C VAL A 131 -1.22 8.15 -34.06
N THR A 132 -1.78 9.34 -33.89
CA THR A 132 -3.07 9.58 -33.26
C THR A 132 -4.00 8.54 -33.85
N GLY A 133 -4.34 7.53 -33.04
CA GLY A 133 -5.49 6.70 -33.32
C GLY A 133 -6.68 7.62 -33.24
N GLU A 134 -7.01 8.29 -34.34
CA GLU A 134 -8.32 8.92 -34.49
C GLU A 134 -9.33 7.84 -34.12
N PRO A 135 -10.25 8.10 -33.18
CA PRO A 135 -11.41 7.26 -33.07
C PRO A 135 -12.12 7.40 -34.40
N VAL A 136 -12.05 6.37 -35.24
CA VAL A 136 -12.80 6.31 -36.50
C VAL A 136 -14.28 6.33 -36.10
N GLU A 137 -14.85 7.53 -36.01
CA GLU A 137 -16.29 7.72 -36.05
C GLU A 137 -16.73 7.19 -37.40
N LEU A 138 -17.19 5.94 -37.40
CA LEU A 138 -17.96 5.37 -38.49
C LEU A 138 -19.16 6.27 -38.70
N LYS A 139 -19.04 7.11 -39.73
CA LYS A 139 -20.06 8.01 -40.26
C LYS A 139 -21.31 7.19 -40.60
N THR A 140 -22.16 6.95 -39.60
CA THR A 140 -23.44 6.23 -39.73
C THR A 140 -24.53 7.21 -40.18
N GLN A 141 -24.21 8.04 -41.19
CA GLN A 141 -25.14 8.91 -41.87
C GLN A 141 -24.74 9.05 -43.34
N ALA A 142 -25.10 8.02 -44.12
CA ALA A 142 -25.53 8.14 -45.50
C ALA A 142 -26.00 6.75 -45.98
N LEU A 143 -27.23 6.39 -45.60
CA LEU A 143 -28.24 5.71 -46.42
C LEU A 143 -29.59 5.88 -45.74
#